data_AF-A0A8T8HZ93-F1
#
_entry.id   AF-A0A8T8HZ93-F1
#
_cell.length_a   1.000
_cell.length_b   1.000
_cell.length_c   1.000
_cell.angle_alpha   90.00
_cell.angle_beta   90.00
_cell.angle_gamma   90.00
#
_symmetry.space_group_name_H-M   'P 1'
#
loop_
_entity.id
_entity.type
_entity.pdbx_description
1 polymer ?
#
loop_
_entity_poly.entity_id
_entity_poly.type
_entity_poly.pdbx_seq_one_letter_code
_entity_poly.pdbx_strand_id
1 'polypeptide(L)' 'MSVVVLVLLAATVLAAAGLMVAMFVKDEPFYGAVGLGVLSGPGSVMALVHLAVA' A
#
# COMPACT_ATOMS: atom_id res chain seq x y z
N MET A 1 4.76 -20.63 -2.92
CA MET A 1 4.08 -19.40 -3.42
C MET A 1 3.30 -18.67 -2.33
N SER A 2 2.48 -19.34 -1.52
CA SER A 2 1.69 -18.71 -0.44
C SER A 2 2.50 -17.94 0.60
N VAL A 3 3.63 -18.50 1.06
CA VAL A 3 4.46 -17.87 2.11
C VAL A 3 5.07 -16.55 1.64
N VAL A 4 5.57 -16.49 0.41
CA VAL A 4 6.17 -15.26 -0.16
C VAL A 4 5.13 -14.16 -0.28
N VAL A 5 3.92 -14.49 -0.75
CA VAL A 5 2.80 -13.54 -0.85
C VAL A 5 2.38 -13.05 0.54
N LEU A 6 2.32 -13.95 1.54
CA LEU A 6 1.99 -13.59 2.91
C LEU A 6 3.03 -12.64 3.52
N VAL A 7 4.32 -12.88 3.27
CA VAL A 7 5.41 -12.01 3.73
C VAL A 7 5.34 -10.64 3.06
N LEU A 8 5.09 -10.59 1.76
CA LEU A 8 4.91 -9.33 1.04
C LEU A 8 3.70 -8.55 1.56
N LEU A 9 2.58 -9.23 1.82
CA LEU A 9 1.39 -8.62 2.41
C LEU A 9 1.67 -8.07 3.82
N ALA A 10 2.36 -8.82 4.66
CA ALA A 10 2.74 -8.35 5.99
C ALA A 10 3.66 -7.12 5.90
N ALA A 11 4.65 -7.15 5.00
CA ALA A 11 5.56 -6.04 4.79
C ALA A 11 4.84 -4.77 4.29
N THR A 12 3.89 -4.89 3.36
CA THR A 12 3.13 -3.74 2.86
C THR A 12 2.20 -3.15 3.92
N VAL A 13 1.53 -4.01 4.71
CA VAL A 13 0.69 -3.56 5.84
C VAL A 13 1.53 -2.83 6.89
N LEU A 14 2.69 -3.37 7.26
CA LEU A 14 3.60 -2.73 8.22
C LEU A 14 4.15 -1.39 7.69
N ALA A 15 4.52 -1.32 6.41
CA ALA A 15 4.98 -0.08 5.80
C ALA A 15 3.89 0.99 5.77
N ALA A 16 2.66 0.62 5.37
CA ALA A 16 1.52 1.54 5.36
C ALA A 16 1.16 2.02 6.77
N ALA A 17 1.15 1.13 7.76
CA ALA A 17 0.92 1.49 9.15
C ALA A 17 2.00 2.44 9.68
N GLY A 18 3.28 2.15 9.39
CA GLY A 18 4.40 3.02 9.76
C GLY A 18 4.30 4.41 9.15
N LEU A 19 3.89 4.51 7.89
CA LEU A 19 3.65 5.78 7.20
C LEU A 19 2.44 6.54 7.77
N MET A 20 1.35 5.85 8.15
CA MET A 20 0.23 6.50 8.83
C MET A 20 0.59 6.99 10.24
N VAL A 21 1.40 6.24 10.98
CA VAL A 21 1.92 6.69 12.29
C VAL A 21 2.84 7.89 12.10
N ALA A 22 3.70 7.88 11.08
CA ALA A 22 4.56 9.02 10.76
C ALA A 22 3.74 10.28 10.39
N MET A 23 2.64 10.12 9.65
CA MET A 23 1.69 11.20 9.37
C MET A 23 1.12 11.78 10.68
N PHE A 24 0.74 10.92 11.63
CA PHE A 24 0.19 11.36 12.91
C PHE A 24 1.23 12.08 13.80
N VAL A 25 2.48 11.63 13.79
CA VAL A 25 3.54 12.21 14.63
C VAL A 25 4.09 13.50 14.05
N LYS A 26 4.15 13.62 12.72
CA LYS A 26 4.74 14.78 12.03
C LYS A 26 3.71 15.80 11.55
N ASP A 27 2.42 15.50 11.63
CA ASP A 27 1.33 16.28 11.04
C ASP A 27 1.50 16.58 9.54
N GLU A 28 2.30 15.76 8.84
CA GLU A 28 2.59 15.91 7.42
C GLU A 28 1.73 14.95 6.58
N PRO A 29 0.70 15.45 5.86
CA PRO A 29 -0.27 14.60 5.16
C PRO A 29 0.35 13.78 4.02
N PHE A 30 1.55 14.16 3.56
CA PHE A 30 2.30 13.47 2.53
C PHE A 30 2.59 12.01 2.91
N TYR A 31 2.92 11.72 4.17
CA TYR A 31 3.17 10.34 4.60
C TYR A 31 1.90 9.47 4.54
N GLY A 32 0.73 10.05 4.83
CA GLY A 32 -0.55 9.36 4.67
C GLY A 32 -0.85 9.05 3.21
N ALA A 33 -0.62 10.01 2.30
CA ALA A 33 -0.81 9.81 0.87
C ALA A 33 0.09 8.70 0.31
N VAL A 34 1.37 8.66 0.72
CA VAL A 34 2.28 7.59 0.32
C VAL A 34 1.85 6.25 0.93
N GLY A 35 1.44 6.21 2.19
CA GLY A 35 0.97 4.99 2.85
C GLY A 35 -0.26 4.39 2.17
N LEU A 36 -1.23 5.24 1.82
CA LEU A 36 -2.41 4.83 1.04
C LEU A 36 -2.03 4.37 -0.36
N GLY A 37 -1.11 5.08 -1.04
CA GLY A 37 -0.63 4.69 -2.36
C GLY A 37 0.12 3.35 -2.36
N VAL A 38 0.88 3.03 -1.32
CA VAL A 38 1.53 1.72 -1.16
C VAL A 38 0.50 0.61 -0.95
N LEU A 39 -0.58 0.89 -0.21
CA LEU A 39 -1.61 -0.10 0.08
C LEU A 39 -2.54 -0.35 -1.13
N SER A 40 -2.96 0.72 -1.81
CA SER A 40 -3.95 0.66 -2.89
C SER A 40 -3.31 0.58 -4.28
N GLY A 41 -2.12 1.13 -4.47
CA GLY A 41 -1.47 1.29 -5.78
C GLY A 41 -1.34 -0.03 -6.56
N PRO A 42 -0.76 -1.10 -5.99
CA PRO A 42 -0.63 -2.38 -6.69
C PRO A 42 -1.99 -2.96 -7.11
N GLY A 43 -2.99 -2.90 -6.22
CA GLY A 43 -4.35 -3.38 -6.52
C GLY A 43 -5.05 -2.54 -7.58
N SER A 44 -4.84 -1.22 -7.55
CA SER A 44 -5.41 -0.26 -8.52
C SER A 44 -4.85 -0.47 -9.91
N VAL A 45 -3.53 -0.68 -10.02
CA VAL A 45 -2.85 -0.99 -11.29
C VAL A 45 -3.36 -2.32 -11.84
N MET A 46 -3.46 -3.34 -11.00
CA MET A 46 -4.01 -4.63 -11.43
C MET A 46 -5.46 -4.52 -11.88
N ALA A 47 -6.31 -3.75 -11.17
CA ALA A 47 -7.69 -3.51 -11.56
C ALA A 47 -7.81 -2.79 -12.90
N LEU A 48 -6.99 -1.76 -13.15
CA LEU A 48 -6.96 -1.05 -14.44
C LEU A 48 -6.49 -1.94 -15.59
N VAL A 49 -5.47 -2.76 -15.35
CA VAL A 49 -5.00 -3.74 -16.35
C VAL A 49 -6.09 -4.76 -16.66
N HIS A 50 -6.80 -5.24 -15.63
CA HIS A 50 -7.93 -6.16 -15.83
C HIS A 50 -9.06 -5.53 -16.64
N LEU A 51 -9.41 -4.28 -16.34
CA LEU A 51 -10.42 -3.51 -17.07
C LEU A 51 -10.01 -3.30 -18.55
N ALA A 52 -8.73 -3.04 -18.83
CA ALA A 52 -8.24 -2.79 -20.19
C ALA A 52 -8.18 -4.05 -21.07
N VAL A 53 -8.13 -5.23 -20.45
CA VAL A 53 -8.09 -6.54 -21.14
C VAL A 53 -9.48 -7.15 -21.30
N ALA A 54 -10.43 -6.80 -20.42
CA ALA A 54 -11.83 -7.25 -20.46
C ALA A 54 -12.64 -6.53 -21.54
#